data_AF-A0A096NTS4-F1
#
_entry.id   AF-A0A096NTS4-F1
#
_cell.length_a   1.000
_cell.length_b   1.000
_cell.length_c   1.000
_cell.angle_alpha   90.00
_cell.angle_beta   90.00
_cell.angle_gamma   90.00
#
_symmetry.space_group_name_H-M   'P 1'
#
loop_
_entity.id
_entity.type
_entity.pdbx_description
1 polymer ?
#
loop_
_entity_poly.entity_id
_entity_poly.type
_entity_poly.pdbx_seq_one_letter_code
_entity_poly.pdbx_strand_id
1 'polypeptide(L)'
;MEWGQRGGSGPGLALDWPLLTGDGEGPGTYDSVLDSCSMRCGALDGPCSCHPTCSGLGTCCLDFRDFCLEILPYSGSMMGGKDFVVQHFKMSSPTDTSAICRFKESIQTLGHVDSSGQVHCVSPLLYESGRVPFTVSLDNGHSFPRAGTWLAVHPNKVSMMEKSELVNETRWQYYGTADTSGNLSLTWHVEALPTQTVTIELWGYEETGMPYSQEWTAKWSYLYPLATHIPNSGSFTFTPKPAPPSYQRWRVGALRIIDSKNYAGQKDVQALWTNDHALAWHLSDDFREDPVAWARTQCQAWEELEDQLPSFLEELPDCPCTLTQARADSGRFFTDYGCDMEQGSVCTYHPGAVHCVRSVQASPRYGSGQQCCYTADGTQLLTADSSSGSTPDRGHDWGAPPFRTPPRVPGMSHWLYDVLSFYYCCLWAPDCPRYMQRRPSNDCRNYRPPRLASAFGDPHFVTFDGTNFTFNGRGEYVLLEAVLTDLRVQARAQPGRMSNGTQTRGTGLTAMAVQEGNSDVVEVRLANGTRGLEVLLNQEVLSFAEQTTRGCGLPSPPPHSCGETEGKPWAFTPLPALARGLGGPTSGLHTHQGAHIIPTWSKAKRPGWGDMSSLRSIPGAIWRELTR
;
A
#
# COMPACT_ATOMS: atom_id res chain seq x y z
N MET A 1 -39.46 -8.05 13.18
CA MET A 1 -40.49 -8.14 14.23
C MET A 1 -41.18 -9.50 14.09
N GLU A 2 -41.51 -10.13 15.22
CA GLU A 2 -42.45 -11.26 15.43
C GLU A 2 -42.38 -12.49 14.48
N TRP A 3 -41.93 -13.68 14.93
CA TRP A 3 -42.46 -14.62 15.95
C TRP A 3 -43.44 -15.67 15.39
N GLY A 4 -43.24 -16.94 15.79
CA GLY A 4 -44.08 -18.07 15.33
C GLY A 4 -43.62 -19.45 15.78
N GLN A 5 -43.58 -19.73 17.09
CA GLN A 5 -43.37 -21.08 17.63
C GLN A 5 -44.61 -21.98 17.47
N ARG A 6 -44.39 -23.30 17.32
CA ARG A 6 -45.30 -24.36 17.82
C ARG A 6 -44.49 -25.55 18.32
N GLY A 7 -44.98 -26.24 19.34
CA GLY A 7 -44.40 -27.48 19.87
C GLY A 7 -45.46 -28.49 20.34
N GLY A 8 -44.98 -29.65 20.81
CA GLY A 8 -45.73 -30.73 21.47
C GLY A 8 -44.74 -31.85 21.85
N SER A 9 -44.51 -32.14 23.14
CA SER A 9 -45.21 -33.17 23.96
C SER A 9 -45.06 -34.58 23.36
N GLY A 10 -44.13 -35.45 23.80
CA GLY A 10 -44.00 -36.13 25.11
C GLY A 10 -44.37 -37.63 24.96
N PRO A 11 -44.24 -38.56 25.94
CA PRO A 11 -43.40 -38.65 27.15
C PRO A 11 -42.08 -39.44 26.83
N GLY A 12 -41.27 -40.05 27.71
CA GLY A 12 -41.19 -40.11 29.18
C GLY A 12 -41.34 -41.53 29.79
N LEU A 13 -40.22 -42.16 30.20
CA LEU A 13 -40.11 -43.44 30.96
C LEU A 13 -38.81 -43.45 31.79
N ALA A 14 -38.84 -44.02 33.00
CA ALA A 14 -37.67 -44.12 33.91
C ALA A 14 -37.69 -45.45 34.70
N LEU A 15 -36.51 -46.00 35.02
CA LEU A 15 -36.29 -47.12 35.95
C LEU A 15 -34.86 -47.04 36.56
N ASP A 16 -34.74 -47.39 37.85
CA ASP A 16 -33.53 -47.41 38.70
C ASP A 16 -32.57 -48.60 38.37
N TRP A 17 -31.41 -48.89 38.99
CA TRP A 17 -30.65 -48.53 40.23
C TRP A 17 -29.17 -49.03 39.99
N PRO A 18 -28.10 -48.90 40.84
CA PRO A 18 -27.90 -48.26 42.16
C PRO A 18 -26.78 -47.17 42.19
N LEU A 19 -26.42 -46.70 43.40
CA LEU A 19 -25.15 -46.02 43.73
C LEU A 19 -24.03 -47.02 44.10
N LEU A 20 -22.79 -46.70 43.76
CA LEU A 20 -21.58 -47.23 44.43
C LEU A 20 -20.63 -46.07 44.75
N THR A 21 -20.30 -45.91 46.03
CA THR A 21 -19.29 -44.97 46.53
C THR A 21 -17.89 -45.55 46.37
N GLY A 22 -16.96 -44.78 45.81
CA GLY A 22 -15.55 -45.12 45.78
C GLY A 22 -14.70 -43.86 45.77
N ASP A 23 -14.06 -43.57 46.90
CA ASP A 23 -13.03 -42.53 46.98
C ASP A 23 -11.83 -42.94 46.12
N GLY A 24 -11.37 -42.04 45.26
CA GLY A 24 -10.19 -42.24 44.43
C GLY A 24 -9.67 -40.90 43.93
N GLU A 25 -8.45 -40.54 44.34
CA GLU A 25 -7.76 -39.33 43.90
C GLU A 25 -7.50 -39.41 42.38
N GLY A 26 -8.28 -38.65 41.60
CA GLY A 26 -8.06 -38.48 40.17
C GLY A 26 -7.01 -37.38 39.90
N PRO A 27 -6.07 -37.58 38.97
CA PRO A 27 -5.06 -36.57 38.66
C PRO A 27 -5.65 -35.37 37.89
N GLY A 28 -5.37 -34.16 38.40
CA GLY A 28 -5.39 -32.86 37.72
C GLY A 28 -6.36 -32.66 36.55
N THR A 29 -7.52 -32.05 36.83
CA THR A 29 -8.43 -31.58 35.79
C THR A 29 -8.11 -30.15 35.33
N TYR A 30 -7.90 -29.98 34.02
CA TYR A 30 -8.34 -28.83 33.20
C TYR A 30 -7.93 -27.36 33.52
N ASP A 31 -7.05 -27.06 34.48
CA ASP A 31 -6.65 -25.67 34.76
C ASP A 31 -5.74 -25.00 33.70
N SER A 32 -5.17 -25.74 32.74
CA SER A 32 -4.11 -25.20 31.84
C SER A 32 -4.56 -24.45 30.59
N VAL A 33 -5.86 -24.38 30.28
CA VAL A 33 -6.36 -23.80 29.01
C VAL A 33 -6.71 -22.31 29.14
N LEU A 34 -6.93 -21.80 30.36
CA LEU A 34 -7.38 -20.43 30.59
C LEU A 34 -6.22 -19.40 30.55
N ASP A 35 -5.02 -19.79 30.98
CA ASP A 35 -3.83 -18.91 31.07
C ASP A 35 -2.96 -18.86 29.79
N SER A 36 -3.47 -19.34 28.64
CA SER A 36 -2.68 -19.50 27.40
C SER A 36 -3.17 -18.66 26.22
N CYS A 37 -2.25 -18.11 25.43
CA CYS A 37 -2.55 -17.42 24.17
C CYS A 37 -2.73 -18.33 22.93
N SER A 38 -2.66 -19.65 23.09
CA SER A 38 -2.99 -20.60 22.02
C SER A 38 -4.37 -20.31 21.42
N MET A 39 -4.43 -20.07 20.10
CA MET A 39 -5.66 -19.68 19.36
C MET A 39 -6.37 -18.40 19.87
N ARG A 40 -5.72 -17.58 20.72
CA ARG A 40 -6.34 -16.42 21.41
C ARG A 40 -5.68 -15.07 21.10
N CYS A 41 -4.82 -14.97 20.09
CA CYS A 41 -4.17 -13.69 19.76
C CYS A 41 -5.17 -12.59 19.41
N GLY A 42 -5.03 -11.43 20.06
CA GLY A 42 -6.01 -10.34 20.02
C GLY A 42 -7.09 -10.42 21.12
N ALA A 43 -7.20 -11.50 21.89
CA ALA A 43 -8.18 -11.61 22.97
C ALA A 43 -7.83 -10.74 24.19
N LEU A 44 -8.82 -10.00 24.68
CA LEU A 44 -8.74 -9.19 25.92
C LEU A 44 -9.34 -9.92 27.14
N ASP A 45 -10.18 -10.92 26.90
CA ASP A 45 -10.88 -11.72 27.89
C ASP A 45 -10.02 -12.89 28.40
N GLY A 46 -10.29 -13.32 29.64
CA GLY A 46 -9.58 -14.38 30.35
C GLY A 46 -8.80 -13.89 31.58
N PRO A 47 -8.10 -14.79 32.28
CA PRO A 47 -7.26 -14.46 33.45
C PRO A 47 -6.01 -13.63 33.09
N CYS A 48 -5.56 -13.73 31.84
CA CYS A 48 -4.48 -12.96 31.24
C CYS A 48 -4.84 -12.57 29.80
N SER A 49 -4.22 -11.50 29.30
CA SER A 49 -4.52 -10.89 28.00
C SER A 49 -3.58 -11.37 26.90
N CYS A 50 -4.15 -11.59 25.71
CA CYS A 50 -3.45 -11.93 24.47
C CYS A 50 -3.56 -10.84 23.40
N HIS A 51 -4.11 -9.68 23.77
CA HIS A 51 -4.14 -8.46 22.98
C HIS A 51 -2.82 -7.67 23.11
N PRO A 52 -2.29 -7.03 22.04
CA PRO A 52 -0.99 -6.34 22.05
C PRO A 52 -0.77 -5.32 23.18
N THR A 53 -1.83 -4.68 23.68
CA THR A 53 -1.74 -3.74 24.82
C THR A 53 -1.33 -4.38 26.14
N CYS A 54 -1.37 -5.71 26.26
CA CYS A 54 -1.02 -6.42 27.48
C CYS A 54 0.39 -6.09 27.99
N SER A 55 1.35 -5.84 27.08
CA SER A 55 2.74 -5.56 27.45
C SER A 55 2.89 -4.20 28.14
N GLY A 56 2.11 -3.20 27.72
CA GLY A 56 2.08 -1.89 28.38
C GLY A 56 1.29 -1.88 29.69
N LEU A 57 0.36 -2.81 29.87
CA LEU A 57 -0.46 -2.96 31.08
C LEU A 57 0.14 -3.93 32.12
N GLY A 58 1.11 -4.75 31.73
CA GLY A 58 1.67 -5.81 32.59
C GLY A 58 0.71 -7.00 32.78
N THR A 59 -0.17 -7.26 31.81
CA THR A 59 -1.26 -8.26 31.89
C THR A 59 -1.16 -9.40 30.87
N CYS A 60 -0.03 -9.55 30.18
CA CYS A 60 0.14 -10.62 29.19
C CYS A 60 0.10 -12.00 29.83
N CYS A 61 -0.44 -12.98 29.09
CA CYS A 61 -0.15 -14.39 29.40
C CYS A 61 1.34 -14.67 29.24
N LEU A 62 1.86 -15.64 30.01
CA LEU A 62 3.29 -15.97 30.03
C LEU A 62 3.80 -16.46 28.66
N ASP A 63 2.91 -17.08 27.87
CA ASP A 63 3.16 -17.66 26.55
C ASP A 63 2.78 -16.72 25.38
N PHE A 64 2.48 -15.44 25.65
CA PHE A 64 2.00 -14.50 24.63
C PHE A 64 2.88 -14.48 23.37
N ARG A 65 4.21 -14.48 23.53
CA ARG A 65 5.16 -14.48 22.40
C ARG A 65 5.36 -15.83 21.72
N ASP A 66 4.95 -16.93 22.35
CA ASP A 66 5.04 -18.28 21.76
C ASP A 66 3.88 -18.57 20.79
N PHE A 67 2.77 -17.83 20.96
CA PHE A 67 1.55 -17.98 20.15
C PHE A 67 1.21 -16.76 19.29
N CYS A 68 1.50 -15.54 19.75
CA CYS A 68 1.25 -14.30 19.01
C CYS A 68 2.57 -13.79 18.43
N LEU A 69 2.77 -14.12 17.16
CA LEU A 69 4.09 -14.13 16.53
C LEU A 69 4.52 -12.74 16.06
N GLU A 70 5.64 -12.27 16.61
CA GLU A 70 6.49 -11.26 15.98
C GLU A 70 7.34 -11.96 14.88
N ILE A 71 7.58 -11.28 13.74
CA ILE A 71 8.36 -11.82 12.61
C ILE A 71 9.37 -10.81 12.07
N LEU A 72 10.46 -11.31 11.47
CA LEU A 72 11.43 -10.48 10.76
C LEU A 72 11.98 -11.20 9.50
N PRO A 73 11.98 -10.55 8.33
CA PRO A 73 11.25 -9.32 8.03
C PRO A 73 9.73 -9.48 8.17
N TYR A 74 9.02 -8.38 8.43
CA TYR A 74 7.55 -8.37 8.58
C TYR A 74 6.80 -8.12 7.28
N SER A 75 7.52 -7.76 6.20
CA SER A 75 6.95 -7.39 4.91
C SER A 75 7.73 -7.95 3.71
N GLY A 76 7.06 -7.97 2.56
CA GLY A 76 7.66 -8.36 1.29
C GLY A 76 6.65 -8.33 0.14
N SER A 77 7.14 -8.58 -1.08
CA SER A 77 6.28 -8.55 -2.28
C SER A 77 5.06 -9.46 -2.16
N MET A 78 3.90 -8.98 -2.62
CA MET A 78 2.75 -9.85 -2.89
C MET A 78 3.06 -10.93 -3.94
N MET A 79 4.14 -10.80 -4.72
CA MET A 79 4.64 -11.86 -5.60
C MET A 79 5.17 -13.10 -4.84
N GLY A 80 5.38 -13.00 -3.52
CA GLY A 80 5.88 -14.08 -2.69
C GLY A 80 7.37 -14.36 -2.84
N GLY A 81 7.83 -15.42 -2.19
CA GLY A 81 9.24 -15.86 -2.22
C GLY A 81 10.16 -15.16 -1.21
N LYS A 82 9.61 -14.29 -0.36
CA LYS A 82 10.34 -13.72 0.77
C LYS A 82 10.39 -14.72 1.93
N ASP A 83 11.58 -15.11 2.34
CA ASP A 83 11.83 -15.88 3.57
C ASP A 83 11.79 -14.95 4.79
N PHE A 84 11.12 -15.37 5.86
CA PHE A 84 11.03 -14.63 7.12
C PHE A 84 11.03 -15.53 8.35
N VAL A 85 11.57 -15.01 9.45
CA VAL A 85 11.86 -15.76 10.68
C VAL A 85 10.88 -15.40 11.78
N VAL A 86 10.27 -16.41 12.39
CA VAL A 86 9.46 -16.27 13.60
C VAL A 86 10.37 -15.91 14.77
N GLN A 87 10.08 -14.78 15.42
CA GLN A 87 10.86 -14.26 16.54
C GLN A 87 10.44 -14.90 17.88
N HIS A 88 11.33 -14.85 18.86
CA HIS A 88 11.17 -15.30 20.25
C HIS A 88 10.92 -16.80 20.48
N PHE A 89 10.29 -17.49 19.53
CA PHE A 89 10.01 -18.92 19.56
C PHE A 89 11.14 -19.75 18.92
N LYS A 90 11.51 -20.88 19.55
CA LYS A 90 12.45 -21.87 19.01
C LYS A 90 11.96 -23.29 19.26
N MET A 91 12.24 -24.19 18.33
CA MET A 91 11.83 -25.60 18.42
C MET A 91 12.78 -26.42 19.31
N SER A 92 12.21 -27.14 20.28
CA SER A 92 12.96 -27.82 21.34
C SER A 92 13.64 -29.13 20.92
N SER A 93 13.27 -29.71 19.77
CA SER A 93 13.84 -30.94 19.22
C SER A 93 14.21 -30.76 17.75
N PRO A 94 15.45 -31.10 17.33
CA PRO A 94 15.88 -31.03 15.93
C PRO A 94 15.35 -32.17 15.04
N THR A 95 14.40 -32.96 15.53
CA THR A 95 13.76 -34.06 14.77
C THR A 95 12.73 -33.57 13.76
N ASP A 96 12.07 -32.45 14.06
CA ASP A 96 11.04 -31.86 13.21
C ASP A 96 11.68 -30.75 12.37
N THR A 97 11.90 -31.05 11.09
CA THR A 97 12.68 -30.21 10.16
C THR A 97 11.81 -29.29 9.30
N SER A 98 10.48 -29.41 9.40
CA SER A 98 9.50 -28.70 8.58
C SER A 98 8.44 -27.99 9.42
N ALA A 99 8.04 -26.81 8.98
CA ALA A 99 6.87 -26.10 9.47
C ALA A 99 5.88 -25.93 8.30
N ILE A 100 4.59 -25.75 8.60
CA ILE A 100 3.60 -25.35 7.58
C ILE A 100 3.05 -23.98 7.95
N CYS A 101 3.23 -23.02 7.05
CA CYS A 101 2.80 -21.64 7.24
C CYS A 101 1.55 -21.38 6.40
N ARG A 102 0.44 -21.06 7.04
CA ARG A 102 -0.89 -21.00 6.42
C ARG A 102 -1.46 -19.58 6.44
N PHE A 103 -1.46 -18.94 5.29
CA PHE A 103 -1.90 -17.57 5.05
C PHE A 103 -3.38 -17.54 4.64
N LYS A 104 -4.16 -16.63 5.23
CA LYS A 104 -5.62 -16.49 5.03
C LYS A 104 -6.35 -17.84 5.03
N GLU A 105 -6.02 -18.65 6.02
CA GLU A 105 -6.66 -19.95 6.35
C GLU A 105 -6.53 -21.07 5.30
N SER A 106 -6.20 -20.77 4.04
CA SER A 106 -6.23 -21.73 2.92
C SER A 106 -4.92 -21.86 2.14
N ILE A 107 -4.04 -20.85 2.13
CA ILE A 107 -2.80 -20.88 1.35
C ILE A 107 -1.68 -21.42 2.24
N GLN A 108 -1.22 -22.65 1.99
CA GLN A 108 -0.16 -23.29 2.77
C GLN A 108 1.18 -23.23 2.02
N THR A 109 2.23 -22.77 2.71
CA THR A 109 3.62 -22.83 2.24
C THR A 109 4.44 -23.73 3.15
N LEU A 110 5.48 -24.36 2.59
CA LEU A 110 6.42 -25.17 3.35
C LEU A 110 7.48 -24.27 3.98
N GLY A 111 7.42 -24.15 5.31
CA GLY A 111 8.46 -23.55 6.12
C GLY A 111 9.56 -24.55 6.48
N HIS A 112 10.66 -24.05 7.01
CA HIS A 112 11.81 -24.86 7.44
C HIS A 112 12.30 -24.44 8.83
N VAL A 113 13.09 -25.29 9.48
CA VAL A 113 13.72 -24.99 10.76
C VAL A 113 15.23 -24.86 10.58
N ASP A 114 15.82 -23.77 11.06
CA ASP A 114 17.27 -23.53 10.94
C ASP A 114 18.09 -24.39 11.93
N SER A 115 19.41 -24.39 11.78
CA SER A 115 20.32 -25.14 12.67
C SER A 115 20.35 -24.62 14.12
N SER A 116 19.70 -23.49 14.40
CA SER A 116 19.54 -22.90 15.73
C SER A 116 18.13 -23.07 16.32
N GLY A 117 17.26 -23.84 15.64
CA GLY A 117 15.88 -24.12 16.03
C GLY A 117 14.87 -23.01 15.70
N GLN A 118 15.22 -21.99 14.92
CA GLN A 118 14.27 -20.94 14.50
C GLN A 118 13.37 -21.44 13.37
N VAL A 119 12.11 -21.02 13.40
CA VAL A 119 11.13 -21.37 12.36
C VAL A 119 11.13 -20.29 11.28
N HIS A 120 11.30 -20.71 10.04
CA HIS A 120 11.24 -19.88 8.85
C HIS A 120 9.99 -20.19 8.03
N CYS A 121 9.35 -19.15 7.52
CA CYS A 121 8.25 -19.24 6.57
C CYS A 121 8.63 -18.54 5.26
N VAL A 122 8.20 -19.09 4.13
CA VAL A 122 8.26 -18.40 2.83
C VAL A 122 6.88 -17.82 2.52
N SER A 123 6.84 -16.53 2.18
CA SER A 123 5.61 -15.86 1.74
C SER A 123 5.09 -16.43 0.41
N PRO A 124 3.78 -16.69 0.29
CA PRO A 124 3.18 -17.20 -0.94
C PRO A 124 2.99 -16.11 -2.00
N LEU A 125 2.74 -16.53 -3.23
CA LEU A 125 2.19 -15.65 -4.26
C LEU A 125 0.72 -15.28 -3.93
N LEU A 126 0.45 -13.97 -3.84
CA LEU A 126 -0.83 -13.37 -3.47
C LEU A 126 -1.36 -12.48 -4.60
N TYR A 127 -2.68 -12.24 -4.60
CA TYR A 127 -3.38 -11.33 -5.53
C TYR A 127 -4.01 -10.15 -4.76
N GLU A 128 -3.35 -9.74 -3.68
CA GLU A 128 -3.78 -8.70 -2.75
C GLU A 128 -2.57 -8.10 -2.01
N SER A 129 -2.73 -6.88 -1.53
CA SER A 129 -1.76 -6.15 -0.71
C SER A 129 -2.40 -5.75 0.64
N GLY A 130 -1.57 -5.33 1.59
CA GLY A 130 -1.97 -4.99 2.96
C GLY A 130 -1.68 -6.10 3.96
N ARG A 131 -2.32 -6.06 5.12
CA ARG A 131 -2.11 -7.02 6.21
C ARG A 131 -2.81 -8.36 5.94
N VAL A 132 -2.03 -9.43 5.98
CA VAL A 132 -2.43 -10.80 5.66
C VAL A 132 -2.22 -11.67 6.91
N PRO A 133 -3.29 -12.17 7.56
CA PRO A 133 -3.14 -13.06 8.71
C PRO A 133 -2.54 -14.40 8.26
N PHE A 134 -1.62 -14.93 9.05
CA PHE A 134 -1.05 -16.26 8.87
C PHE A 134 -0.99 -17.04 10.18
N THR A 135 -0.91 -18.36 10.07
CA THR A 135 -0.81 -19.28 11.20
C THR A 135 0.29 -20.31 10.95
N VAL A 136 0.90 -20.85 12.02
CA VAL A 136 2.02 -21.80 11.91
C VAL A 136 1.67 -23.13 12.57
N SER A 137 1.87 -24.22 11.82
CA SER A 137 1.84 -25.60 12.28
C SER A 137 3.26 -26.15 12.38
N LEU A 138 3.52 -26.92 13.43
CA LEU A 138 4.76 -27.68 13.67
C LEU A 138 4.49 -29.19 13.76
N ASP A 139 3.25 -29.60 13.49
CA ASP A 139 2.73 -30.97 13.59
C ASP A 139 2.19 -31.43 12.22
N ASN A 140 2.95 -31.12 11.16
CA ASN A 140 2.63 -31.50 9.78
C ASN A 140 1.21 -31.09 9.31
N GLY A 141 0.71 -29.96 9.78
CA GLY A 141 -0.59 -29.39 9.41
C GLY A 141 -1.78 -29.87 10.24
N HIS A 142 -1.56 -30.64 11.32
CA HIS A 142 -2.65 -31.11 12.18
C HIS A 142 -3.27 -29.99 13.03
N SER A 143 -2.47 -29.03 13.53
CA SER A 143 -2.95 -27.87 14.29
C SER A 143 -2.17 -26.60 13.95
N PHE A 144 -2.83 -25.44 14.12
CA PHE A 144 -2.29 -24.13 13.78
C PHE A 144 -2.43 -23.13 14.96
N PRO A 145 -1.91 -23.45 16.16
CA PRO A 145 -2.22 -22.69 17.38
C PRO A 145 -1.57 -21.30 17.45
N ARG A 146 -0.57 -21.04 16.61
CA ARG A 146 0.22 -19.79 16.56
C ARG A 146 -0.25 -18.92 15.41
N ALA A 147 -0.41 -17.62 15.64
CA ALA A 147 -0.91 -16.66 14.67
C ALA A 147 -0.03 -15.40 14.61
N GLY A 148 0.09 -14.82 13.43
CA GLY A 148 0.79 -13.55 13.19
C GLY A 148 0.23 -12.83 11.96
N THR A 149 0.81 -11.67 11.65
CA THR A 149 0.42 -10.87 10.47
C THR A 149 1.62 -10.66 9.55
N TRP A 150 1.41 -10.90 8.26
CA TRP A 150 2.36 -10.63 7.17
C TRP A 150 1.91 -9.37 6.41
N LEU A 151 2.83 -8.46 6.06
CA LEU A 151 2.50 -7.31 5.22
C LEU A 151 2.84 -7.61 3.75
N ALA A 152 1.82 -7.85 2.93
CA ALA A 152 1.95 -8.02 1.49
C ALA A 152 2.06 -6.66 0.80
N VAL A 153 3.21 -6.38 0.19
CA VAL A 153 3.56 -5.08 -0.39
C VAL A 153 3.41 -5.11 -1.91
N HIS A 154 2.90 -4.02 -2.48
CA HIS A 154 2.82 -3.82 -3.93
C HIS A 154 4.20 -3.99 -4.60
N PRO A 155 4.38 -4.68 -5.75
CA PRO A 155 5.70 -5.03 -6.27
C PRO A 155 6.62 -3.81 -6.50
N ASN A 156 6.04 -2.71 -6.99
CA ASN A 156 6.75 -1.43 -7.20
C ASN A 156 7.18 -0.70 -5.92
N LYS A 157 6.88 -1.24 -4.72
CA LYS A 157 7.22 -0.67 -3.41
C LYS A 157 8.22 -1.46 -2.59
N VAL A 158 8.51 -2.69 -3.01
CA VAL A 158 9.56 -3.51 -2.42
C VAL A 158 10.93 -2.87 -2.66
N SER A 159 11.81 -2.96 -1.65
CA SER A 159 13.17 -2.44 -1.72
C SER A 159 13.96 -3.03 -2.90
N MET A 160 14.80 -2.21 -3.54
CA MET A 160 15.69 -2.66 -4.63
C MET A 160 16.61 -3.80 -4.18
N MET A 161 17.05 -3.77 -2.92
CA MET A 161 17.91 -4.78 -2.31
C MET A 161 17.27 -6.18 -2.25
N GLU A 162 15.95 -6.28 -2.45
CA GLU A 162 15.15 -7.49 -2.23
C GLU A 162 14.45 -8.00 -3.49
N LYS A 163 14.77 -7.40 -4.65
CA LYS A 163 14.20 -7.77 -5.94
C LYS A 163 15.29 -7.87 -7.02
N SER A 164 14.91 -8.31 -8.21
CA SER A 164 15.80 -8.29 -9.38
C SER A 164 15.39 -7.17 -10.35
N GLU A 165 16.36 -6.66 -11.09
CA GLU A 165 16.23 -5.44 -11.89
C GLU A 165 16.52 -5.69 -13.37
N LEU A 166 15.63 -5.19 -14.21
CA LEU A 166 15.76 -5.19 -15.66
C LEU A 166 16.69 -4.04 -16.09
N VAL A 167 17.92 -4.36 -16.52
CA VAL A 167 18.86 -3.34 -16.97
C VAL A 167 18.34 -2.72 -18.27
N ASN A 168 18.12 -1.39 -18.24
CA ASN A 168 17.41 -0.65 -19.29
C ASN A 168 16.05 -1.28 -19.60
N GLU A 169 15.13 -1.20 -18.64
CA GLU A 169 13.77 -1.74 -18.71
C GLU A 169 13.03 -1.36 -20.01
N THR A 170 13.19 -0.12 -20.49
CA THR A 170 12.62 0.33 -21.78
C THR A 170 13.05 -0.58 -22.93
N ARG A 171 14.31 -1.03 -22.98
CA ARG A 171 14.77 -1.97 -24.02
C ARG A 171 14.08 -3.33 -23.96
N TRP A 172 13.67 -3.79 -22.77
CA TRP A 172 12.88 -5.02 -22.61
C TRP A 172 11.45 -4.82 -23.13
N GLN A 173 10.83 -3.70 -22.77
CA GLN A 173 9.43 -3.37 -23.10
C GLN A 173 9.23 -2.87 -24.54
N TYR A 174 10.29 -2.60 -25.30
CA TYR A 174 10.23 -2.22 -26.71
C TYR A 174 10.89 -3.23 -27.66
N TYR A 175 11.52 -4.29 -27.13
CA TYR A 175 12.36 -5.21 -27.90
C TYR A 175 11.63 -5.77 -29.14
N GLY A 176 12.21 -5.55 -30.33
CA GLY A 176 11.60 -5.91 -31.62
C GLY A 176 11.02 -4.72 -32.38
N THR A 177 10.87 -3.56 -31.74
CA THR A 177 10.59 -2.29 -32.43
C THR A 177 11.87 -1.69 -33.05
N ALA A 178 11.74 -0.54 -33.72
CA ALA A 178 12.89 0.17 -34.27
C ALA A 178 13.98 0.41 -33.21
N ASP A 179 15.24 0.25 -33.60
CA ASP A 179 16.44 0.45 -32.77
C ASP A 179 16.55 -0.35 -31.47
N THR A 180 15.66 -1.33 -31.22
CA THR A 180 15.59 -2.10 -29.96
C THR A 180 15.80 -3.60 -30.19
N SER A 181 17.04 -3.99 -30.49
CA SER A 181 17.46 -5.39 -30.64
C SER A 181 18.71 -5.70 -29.80
N GLY A 182 19.15 -6.96 -29.79
CA GLY A 182 20.42 -7.40 -29.18
C GLY A 182 20.26 -8.07 -27.81
N ASN A 183 21.17 -7.81 -26.88
CA ASN A 183 21.17 -8.50 -25.59
C ASN A 183 20.36 -7.75 -24.52
N LEU A 184 19.64 -8.49 -23.70
CA LEU A 184 18.96 -8.02 -22.49
C LEU A 184 19.69 -8.56 -21.25
N SER A 185 19.73 -7.75 -20.19
CA SER A 185 20.49 -8.04 -18.97
C SER A 185 19.65 -7.84 -17.72
N LEU A 186 19.77 -8.77 -16.78
CA LEU A 186 19.07 -8.81 -15.49
C LEU A 186 20.13 -8.78 -14.37
N THR A 187 19.89 -8.03 -13.30
CA THR A 187 20.79 -7.92 -12.14
C THR A 187 20.06 -8.14 -10.81
N TRP A 188 20.75 -8.65 -9.79
CA TRP A 188 20.21 -8.87 -8.44
C TRP A 188 21.33 -8.92 -7.40
N HIS A 189 20.97 -8.72 -6.13
CA HIS A 189 21.89 -8.91 -5.00
C HIS A 189 22.01 -10.40 -4.66
N VAL A 190 23.25 -10.93 -4.66
CA VAL A 190 23.50 -12.37 -4.41
C VAL A 190 23.17 -12.76 -2.96
N GLU A 191 23.27 -11.80 -2.04
CA GLU A 191 22.97 -11.95 -0.62
C GLU A 191 21.46 -12.13 -0.36
N ALA A 192 20.60 -11.60 -1.24
CA ALA A 192 19.15 -11.70 -1.11
C ALA A 192 18.62 -13.11 -1.45
N LEU A 193 19.41 -13.93 -2.15
CA LEU A 193 19.13 -15.34 -2.43
C LEU A 193 20.44 -16.16 -2.28
N PRO A 194 20.83 -16.53 -1.05
CA PRO A 194 22.15 -17.08 -0.73
C PRO A 194 22.29 -18.55 -1.15
N THR A 195 22.33 -18.79 -2.47
CA THR A 195 22.54 -20.11 -3.09
C THR A 195 23.73 -20.10 -4.05
N GLN A 196 24.25 -21.29 -4.36
CA GLN A 196 25.38 -21.47 -5.29
C GLN A 196 24.96 -21.35 -6.77
N THR A 197 23.76 -21.84 -7.11
CA THR A 197 23.27 -21.87 -8.49
C THR A 197 21.80 -21.49 -8.57
N VAL A 198 21.45 -20.66 -9.55
CA VAL A 198 20.09 -20.15 -9.75
C VAL A 198 19.48 -20.61 -11.06
N THR A 199 18.16 -20.67 -11.05
CA THR A 199 17.31 -20.85 -12.22
C THR A 199 16.51 -19.58 -12.41
N ILE A 200 16.54 -19.03 -13.63
CA ILE A 200 15.81 -17.82 -14.02
C ILE A 200 14.70 -18.25 -14.95
N GLU A 201 13.48 -17.82 -14.66
CA GLU A 201 12.26 -18.29 -15.33
C GLU A 201 11.25 -17.17 -15.54
N LEU A 202 10.44 -17.30 -16.58
CA LEU A 202 9.39 -16.35 -16.92
C LEU A 202 8.04 -16.83 -16.38
N TRP A 203 7.36 -15.93 -15.67
CA TRP A 203 5.97 -16.06 -15.29
C TRP A 203 5.14 -15.04 -16.06
N GLY A 204 3.99 -15.47 -16.58
CA GLY A 204 3.03 -14.62 -17.28
C GLY A 204 1.76 -14.43 -16.47
N TYR A 205 1.18 -13.24 -16.56
CA TYR A 205 -0.11 -12.91 -15.98
C TYR A 205 -1.22 -12.93 -17.05
N GLU A 206 -2.37 -13.51 -16.72
CA GLU A 206 -3.58 -13.46 -17.53
C GLU A 206 -4.82 -13.30 -16.64
N GLU A 207 -5.88 -12.67 -17.18
CA GLU A 207 -7.21 -12.64 -16.58
C GLU A 207 -8.20 -13.24 -17.58
N THR A 208 -9.01 -14.19 -17.15
CA THR A 208 -9.90 -14.96 -18.03
C THR A 208 -11.27 -15.19 -17.42
N GLY A 209 -12.26 -15.54 -18.24
CA GLY A 209 -13.67 -15.63 -17.87
C GLY A 209 -14.45 -14.36 -18.24
N MET A 210 -15.75 -14.33 -17.92
CA MET A 210 -16.64 -13.23 -18.31
C MET A 210 -16.42 -11.99 -17.44
N PRO A 211 -16.16 -10.79 -18.02
CA PRO A 211 -15.94 -9.59 -17.24
C PRO A 211 -17.08 -9.21 -16.28
N TYR A 212 -16.71 -8.68 -15.12
CA TYR A 212 -17.56 -8.35 -13.97
C TYR A 212 -18.49 -9.50 -13.51
N SER A 213 -18.07 -10.75 -13.71
CA SER A 213 -18.77 -11.96 -13.21
C SER A 213 -17.92 -12.72 -12.18
N GLN A 214 -18.52 -13.74 -11.55
CA GLN A 214 -17.81 -14.69 -10.67
C GLN A 214 -16.82 -15.60 -11.43
N GLU A 215 -16.93 -15.68 -12.76
CA GLU A 215 -16.02 -16.47 -13.60
C GLU A 215 -14.74 -15.69 -13.95
N TRP A 216 -14.72 -14.37 -13.73
CA TRP A 216 -13.54 -13.54 -14.00
C TRP A 216 -12.45 -13.84 -12.97
N THR A 217 -11.36 -14.43 -13.42
CA THR A 217 -10.29 -14.92 -12.56
C THR A 217 -8.92 -14.46 -13.03
N ALA A 218 -8.11 -14.00 -12.08
CA ALA A 218 -6.72 -13.63 -12.30
C ALA A 218 -5.81 -14.85 -12.11
N LYS A 219 -4.77 -14.96 -12.95
CA LYS A 219 -3.85 -16.09 -12.91
C LYS A 219 -2.43 -15.75 -13.36
N TRP A 220 -1.50 -15.91 -12.43
CA TRP A 220 -0.07 -16.09 -12.70
C TRP A 220 0.22 -17.54 -13.09
N SER A 221 0.93 -17.72 -14.20
CA SER A 221 1.37 -19.03 -14.72
C SER A 221 2.87 -19.02 -15.00
N TYR A 222 3.59 -20.02 -14.51
CA TYR A 222 4.93 -20.34 -15.00
C TYR A 222 4.87 -20.69 -16.49
N LEU A 223 5.80 -20.15 -17.29
CA LEU A 223 5.87 -20.40 -18.73
C LEU A 223 7.06 -21.31 -19.08
N TYR A 224 8.28 -20.85 -18.84
CA TYR A 224 9.51 -21.59 -19.19
C TYR A 224 10.75 -20.98 -18.49
N PRO A 225 11.87 -21.72 -18.37
CA PRO A 225 13.12 -21.18 -17.86
C PRO A 225 13.90 -20.47 -18.96
N LEU A 226 14.51 -19.33 -18.64
CA LEU A 226 15.52 -18.67 -19.49
C LEU A 226 16.90 -19.31 -19.33
N ALA A 227 17.23 -19.72 -18.11
CA ALA A 227 18.46 -20.44 -17.79
C ALA A 227 18.26 -21.28 -16.52
N THR A 228 18.92 -22.44 -16.43
CA THR A 228 18.89 -23.31 -15.24
C THR A 228 20.32 -23.64 -14.81
N HIS A 229 20.51 -23.90 -13.52
CA HIS A 229 21.81 -24.30 -12.94
C HIS A 229 22.98 -23.35 -13.24
N ILE A 230 22.71 -22.05 -13.44
CA ILE A 230 23.77 -21.06 -13.66
C ILE A 230 24.38 -20.63 -12.33
N PRO A 231 25.68 -20.29 -12.25
CA PRO A 231 26.28 -19.74 -11.03
C PRO A 231 25.55 -18.48 -10.56
N ASN A 232 25.39 -18.31 -9.25
CA ASN A 232 24.79 -17.11 -8.66
C ASN A 232 25.77 -15.92 -8.70
N SER A 233 25.87 -15.26 -9.86
CA SER A 233 26.79 -14.16 -10.14
C SER A 233 26.21 -12.75 -9.95
N GLY A 234 24.95 -12.64 -9.52
CA GLY A 234 24.24 -11.35 -9.40
C GLY A 234 23.87 -10.70 -10.74
N SER A 235 24.15 -11.37 -11.88
CA SER A 235 23.81 -10.87 -13.21
C SER A 235 23.64 -12.00 -14.23
N PHE A 236 22.72 -11.79 -15.17
CA PHE A 236 22.45 -12.67 -16.30
C PHE A 236 22.26 -11.84 -17.58
N THR A 237 22.67 -12.37 -18.73
CA THR A 237 22.53 -11.69 -20.03
C THR A 237 22.27 -12.70 -21.13
N PHE A 238 21.30 -12.41 -22.00
CA PHE A 238 20.90 -13.29 -23.10
C PHE A 238 20.40 -12.50 -24.31
N THR A 239 20.29 -13.16 -25.46
CA THR A 239 19.65 -12.60 -26.66
C THR A 239 18.22 -13.17 -26.77
N PRO A 240 17.16 -12.33 -26.71
CA PRO A 240 15.78 -12.81 -26.74
C PRO A 240 15.36 -13.49 -28.05
N LYS A 241 14.84 -14.71 -27.91
CA LYS A 241 14.12 -15.43 -28.98
C LYS A 241 12.61 -15.32 -28.75
N PRO A 242 11.77 -15.35 -29.81
CA PRO A 242 10.33 -15.44 -29.67
C PRO A 242 9.96 -16.63 -28.80
N ALA A 243 8.88 -16.51 -28.02
CA ALA A 243 8.39 -17.62 -27.22
C ALA A 243 7.86 -18.76 -28.10
N PRO A 244 7.85 -20.01 -27.60
CA PRO A 244 7.08 -21.09 -28.23
C PRO A 244 5.61 -20.68 -28.43
N PRO A 245 4.93 -21.06 -29.54
CA PRO A 245 3.57 -20.61 -29.85
C PRO A 245 2.54 -20.81 -28.73
N SER A 246 2.68 -21.86 -27.91
CA SER A 246 1.84 -22.09 -26.72
C SER A 246 1.89 -20.97 -25.68
N TYR A 247 3.00 -20.23 -25.63
CA TYR A 247 3.24 -19.15 -24.68
C TYR A 247 3.11 -17.75 -25.30
N GLN A 248 3.05 -17.63 -26.63
CA GLN A 248 2.86 -16.36 -27.34
C GLN A 248 1.49 -15.69 -27.12
N ARG A 249 0.71 -16.06 -26.09
CA ARG A 249 -0.49 -15.33 -25.65
C ARG A 249 -0.24 -14.38 -24.47
N TRP A 250 0.82 -14.61 -23.69
CA TRP A 250 1.14 -13.76 -22.54
C TRP A 250 1.79 -12.45 -22.98
N ARG A 251 1.47 -11.36 -22.27
CA ARG A 251 1.80 -9.98 -22.68
C ARG A 251 2.36 -9.13 -21.54
N VAL A 252 1.95 -9.45 -20.31
CA VAL A 252 2.51 -8.93 -19.07
C VAL A 252 3.08 -10.11 -18.29
N GLY A 253 4.20 -9.89 -17.62
CA GLY A 253 4.82 -10.89 -16.78
C GLY A 253 6.00 -10.35 -15.98
N ALA A 254 6.62 -11.24 -15.23
CA ALA A 254 7.80 -10.96 -14.41
C ALA A 254 8.78 -12.13 -14.52
N LEU A 255 10.07 -11.83 -14.38
CA LEU A 255 11.08 -12.86 -14.21
C LEU A 255 11.20 -13.23 -12.73
N ARG A 256 11.36 -14.53 -12.47
CA ARG A 256 11.62 -15.08 -11.14
C ARG A 256 12.97 -15.76 -11.13
N ILE A 257 13.74 -15.55 -10.06
CA ILE A 257 15.03 -16.20 -9.80
C ILE A 257 14.84 -17.09 -8.56
N ILE A 258 15.13 -18.37 -8.70
CA ILE A 258 15.03 -19.38 -7.63
C ILE A 258 16.34 -20.17 -7.50
N ASP A 259 16.56 -20.78 -6.34
CA ASP A 259 17.60 -21.79 -6.16
C ASP A 259 17.33 -23.01 -7.06
N SER A 260 18.34 -23.46 -7.81
CA SER A 260 18.21 -24.58 -8.77
C SER A 260 17.96 -25.95 -8.13
N LYS A 261 18.03 -26.07 -6.80
CA LYS A 261 17.53 -27.27 -6.09
C LYS A 261 16.02 -27.46 -6.23
N ASN A 262 15.28 -26.38 -6.49
CA ASN A 262 13.85 -26.39 -6.74
C ASN A 262 13.58 -26.70 -8.22
N TYR A 263 12.46 -27.35 -8.52
CA TYR A 263 12.06 -27.53 -9.92
C TYR A 263 11.51 -26.23 -10.51
N ALA A 264 11.73 -26.01 -11.81
CA ALA A 264 11.24 -24.82 -12.49
C ALA A 264 9.71 -24.72 -12.41
N GLY A 265 9.19 -23.54 -12.06
CA GLY A 265 7.77 -23.29 -11.81
C GLY A 265 7.25 -23.72 -10.43
N GLN A 266 8.09 -24.25 -9.53
CA GLN A 266 7.68 -24.62 -8.17
C GLN A 266 7.13 -23.41 -7.41
N LYS A 267 5.90 -23.49 -6.90
CA LYS A 267 5.27 -22.38 -6.18
C LYS A 267 5.84 -22.20 -4.77
N ASP A 268 5.70 -20.98 -4.26
CA ASP A 268 5.88 -20.63 -2.84
C ASP A 268 7.24 -21.05 -2.24
N VAL A 269 8.30 -20.94 -3.04
CA VAL A 269 9.72 -21.11 -2.67
C VAL A 269 10.44 -19.77 -2.62
N GLN A 270 11.54 -19.70 -1.86
CA GLN A 270 12.38 -18.50 -1.78
C GLN A 270 12.80 -18.03 -3.17
N ALA A 271 12.50 -16.78 -3.50
CA ALA A 271 12.64 -16.25 -4.85
C ALA A 271 12.86 -14.72 -4.86
N LEU A 272 13.57 -14.25 -5.89
CA LEU A 272 13.61 -12.83 -6.26
C LEU A 272 12.78 -12.63 -7.53
N TRP A 273 11.99 -11.58 -7.56
CA TRP A 273 11.15 -11.21 -8.70
C TRP A 273 11.60 -9.89 -9.32
N THR A 274 11.40 -9.73 -10.62
CA THR A 274 11.37 -8.39 -11.22
C THR A 274 10.04 -7.72 -10.93
N ASN A 275 9.97 -6.41 -11.19
CA ASN A 275 8.69 -5.79 -11.46
C ASN A 275 7.99 -6.48 -12.66
N ASP A 276 6.67 -6.34 -12.70
CA ASP A 276 5.87 -6.65 -13.88
C ASP A 276 6.15 -5.66 -15.01
N HIS A 277 6.18 -6.16 -16.25
CA HIS A 277 6.53 -5.38 -17.43
C HIS A 277 5.88 -5.94 -18.71
N ALA A 278 5.81 -5.12 -19.76
CA ALA A 278 5.39 -5.56 -21.09
C ALA A 278 6.41 -6.54 -21.70
N LEU A 279 5.94 -7.72 -22.13
CA LEU A 279 6.75 -8.84 -22.61
C LEU A 279 7.11 -8.74 -24.10
N ALA A 280 7.44 -7.54 -24.62
CA ALA A 280 7.73 -7.32 -26.04
C ALA A 280 8.83 -8.28 -26.58
N TRP A 281 9.88 -8.49 -25.79
CA TRP A 281 10.99 -9.41 -26.09
C TRP A 281 10.59 -10.87 -26.31
N HIS A 282 9.44 -11.29 -25.77
CA HIS A 282 8.88 -12.64 -25.80
C HIS A 282 7.87 -12.85 -26.94
N LEU A 283 7.38 -11.77 -27.59
CA LEU A 283 6.38 -11.84 -28.66
C LEU A 283 6.87 -12.58 -29.92
N SER A 284 5.92 -12.91 -30.80
CA SER A 284 6.12 -13.67 -32.04
C SER A 284 7.01 -12.93 -33.04
N ASP A 285 7.46 -13.65 -34.08
CA ASP A 285 8.17 -13.03 -35.19
C ASP A 285 7.29 -12.02 -35.95
N ASP A 286 5.97 -12.19 -36.02
CA ASP A 286 5.05 -11.21 -36.64
C ASP A 286 5.16 -9.81 -36.01
N PHE A 287 5.33 -9.74 -34.68
CA PHE A 287 5.58 -8.47 -33.97
C PHE A 287 6.96 -7.89 -34.28
N ARG A 288 7.95 -8.73 -34.58
CA ARG A 288 9.31 -8.29 -34.94
C ARG A 288 9.41 -7.88 -36.41
N GLU A 289 8.54 -8.41 -37.28
CA GLU A 289 8.44 -8.05 -38.70
C GLU A 289 7.68 -6.74 -38.92
N ASP A 290 6.50 -6.58 -38.32
CA ASP A 290 5.73 -5.33 -38.33
C ASP A 290 5.09 -5.04 -36.95
N PRO A 291 5.86 -4.44 -36.02
CA PRO A 291 5.36 -4.13 -34.68
C PRO A 291 4.18 -3.16 -34.70
N VAL A 292 4.10 -2.28 -35.71
CA VAL A 292 3.07 -1.25 -35.81
C VAL A 292 1.73 -1.85 -36.26
N ALA A 293 1.74 -2.72 -37.27
CA ALA A 293 0.53 -3.42 -37.70
C ALA A 293 0.04 -4.42 -36.64
N TRP A 294 0.97 -5.12 -35.98
CA TRP A 294 0.65 -6.01 -34.88
C TRP A 294 0.01 -5.24 -33.70
N ALA A 295 0.64 -4.15 -33.26
CA ALA A 295 0.15 -3.34 -32.14
C ALA A 295 -1.19 -2.66 -32.44
N ARG A 296 -1.39 -2.16 -33.67
CA ARG A 296 -2.70 -1.66 -34.13
C ARG A 296 -3.79 -2.72 -34.01
N THR A 297 -3.51 -3.95 -34.40
CA THR A 297 -4.47 -5.07 -34.29
C THR A 297 -4.84 -5.33 -32.83
N GLN A 298 -3.88 -5.27 -31.90
CA GLN A 298 -4.16 -5.42 -30.47
C GLN A 298 -4.93 -4.22 -29.89
N CYS A 299 -4.61 -2.99 -30.33
CA CYS A 299 -5.33 -1.77 -29.93
C CYS A 299 -6.80 -1.82 -30.35
N GLN A 300 -7.10 -2.30 -31.56
CA GLN A 300 -8.46 -2.50 -32.05
C GLN A 300 -9.21 -3.59 -31.26
N ALA A 301 -8.58 -4.73 -30.99
CA ALA A 301 -9.18 -5.79 -30.17
C ALA A 301 -9.47 -5.35 -28.72
N TRP A 302 -8.62 -4.50 -28.14
CA TRP A 302 -8.87 -3.88 -26.84
C TRP A 302 -10.04 -2.88 -26.89
N GLU A 303 -10.14 -2.08 -27.95
CA GLU A 303 -11.24 -1.13 -28.14
C GLU A 303 -12.60 -1.84 -28.31
N GLU A 304 -12.64 -2.96 -29.04
CA GLU A 304 -13.81 -3.83 -29.19
C GLU A 304 -14.21 -4.54 -27.88
N LEU A 305 -13.25 -4.82 -26.99
CA LEU A 305 -13.54 -5.28 -25.64
C LEU A 305 -14.12 -4.15 -24.77
N GLU A 306 -13.57 -2.94 -24.85
CA GLU A 306 -14.06 -1.77 -24.11
C GLU A 306 -15.51 -1.40 -24.49
N ASP A 307 -15.97 -1.67 -25.71
CA ASP A 307 -17.38 -1.54 -26.11
C ASP A 307 -18.33 -2.51 -25.37
N GLN A 308 -17.82 -3.63 -24.87
CA GLN A 308 -18.59 -4.66 -24.17
C GLN A 308 -18.54 -4.50 -22.64
N LEU A 309 -17.63 -3.66 -22.13
CA LEU A 309 -17.44 -3.43 -20.71
C LEU A 309 -18.30 -2.27 -20.20
N PRO A 310 -18.76 -2.31 -18.93
CA PRO A 310 -19.44 -1.18 -18.34
C PRO A 310 -18.52 0.04 -18.24
N SER A 311 -19.11 1.22 -18.40
CA SER A 311 -18.49 2.48 -18.03
C SER A 311 -18.27 2.55 -16.52
N PHE A 312 -17.12 3.08 -16.12
CA PHE A 312 -16.70 3.27 -14.74
C PHE A 312 -16.48 4.75 -14.38
N LEU A 313 -16.61 5.65 -15.36
CA LEU A 313 -16.20 7.05 -15.28
C LEU A 313 -17.00 7.87 -14.25
N GLU A 314 -18.26 7.49 -13.98
CA GLU A 314 -19.15 8.21 -13.05
C GLU A 314 -18.78 7.99 -11.56
N GLU A 315 -17.96 6.98 -11.25
CA GLU A 315 -17.50 6.70 -9.88
C GLU A 315 -16.15 7.34 -9.53
N LEU A 316 -15.52 8.05 -10.49
CA LEU A 316 -14.17 8.58 -10.32
C LEU A 316 -14.17 10.00 -9.71
N PRO A 317 -13.20 10.33 -8.85
CA PRO A 317 -13.07 11.67 -8.29
C PRO A 317 -12.61 12.67 -9.35
N ASP A 318 -13.21 13.86 -9.36
CA ASP A 318 -12.81 14.92 -10.29
C ASP A 318 -11.34 15.33 -10.12
N CYS A 319 -10.62 15.51 -11.24
CA CYS A 319 -9.23 15.96 -11.19
C CYS A 319 -9.14 17.41 -10.68
N PRO A 320 -8.20 17.73 -9.77
CA PRO A 320 -7.86 19.10 -9.42
C PRO A 320 -7.52 19.95 -10.66
N CYS A 321 -7.96 21.20 -10.72
CA CYS A 321 -7.68 22.06 -11.88
C CYS A 321 -6.21 22.50 -12.01
N THR A 322 -5.40 22.34 -10.95
CA THR A 322 -4.00 22.79 -10.91
C THR A 322 -3.11 21.84 -10.10
N LEU A 323 -1.83 21.79 -10.46
CA LEU A 323 -0.82 21.02 -9.72
C LEU A 323 -0.72 21.43 -8.24
N THR A 324 -0.93 22.71 -7.92
CA THR A 324 -0.94 23.20 -6.53
C THR A 324 -2.11 22.62 -5.74
N GLN A 325 -3.30 22.51 -6.34
CA GLN A 325 -4.44 21.85 -5.72
C GLN A 325 -4.19 20.34 -5.57
N ALA A 326 -3.66 19.69 -6.61
CA ALA A 326 -3.33 18.26 -6.57
C ALA A 326 -2.35 17.88 -5.45
N ARG A 327 -1.30 18.67 -5.25
CA ARG A 327 -0.32 18.46 -4.17
C ARG A 327 -0.87 18.80 -2.78
N ALA A 328 -1.94 19.58 -2.69
CA ALA A 328 -2.62 19.92 -1.44
C ALA A 328 -3.75 18.93 -1.06
N ASP A 329 -4.37 18.26 -2.04
CA ASP A 329 -5.51 17.35 -1.87
C ASP A 329 -5.08 15.92 -1.52
N SER A 330 -4.14 15.80 -0.56
CA SER A 330 -3.47 14.54 -0.23
C SER A 330 -4.35 13.48 0.42
N GLY A 331 -5.62 13.80 0.71
CA GLY A 331 -6.62 12.86 1.23
C GLY A 331 -7.40 12.13 0.14
N ARG A 332 -7.53 12.74 -1.05
CA ARG A 332 -8.16 12.10 -2.23
C ARG A 332 -7.14 11.62 -3.24
N PHE A 333 -5.96 12.22 -3.28
CA PHE A 333 -4.94 11.93 -4.28
C PHE A 333 -3.55 11.69 -3.65
N PHE A 334 -2.75 10.81 -4.26
CA PHE A 334 -1.35 10.60 -3.94
C PHE A 334 -0.48 10.73 -5.19
N THR A 335 0.80 11.09 -5.03
CA THR A 335 1.74 11.25 -6.15
C THR A 335 1.96 9.94 -6.91
N ASP A 336 1.84 9.98 -8.24
CA ASP A 336 2.22 8.88 -9.11
C ASP A 336 3.75 8.75 -9.15
N TYR A 337 4.27 7.59 -8.76
CA TYR A 337 5.70 7.35 -8.67
C TYR A 337 6.39 7.30 -10.05
N GLY A 338 5.64 6.98 -11.12
CA GLY A 338 6.11 7.04 -12.50
C GLY A 338 6.23 8.46 -13.05
N CYS A 339 5.62 9.46 -12.39
CA CYS A 339 5.68 10.87 -12.79
C CYS A 339 5.66 11.78 -11.54
N ASP A 340 6.81 11.87 -10.88
CA ASP A 340 7.04 12.59 -9.64
C ASP A 340 8.20 13.60 -9.81
N MET A 341 7.87 14.89 -9.91
CA MET A 341 8.88 15.96 -10.03
C MET A 341 9.81 16.06 -8.80
N GLU A 342 9.39 15.59 -7.62
CA GLU A 342 10.20 15.59 -6.40
C GLU A 342 11.25 14.47 -6.39
N GLN A 343 11.03 13.38 -7.15
CA GLN A 343 12.00 12.30 -7.37
C GLN A 343 12.74 12.42 -8.71
N GLY A 344 12.28 13.29 -9.62
CA GLY A 344 12.84 13.44 -10.96
C GLY A 344 12.47 12.30 -11.91
N SER A 345 11.32 11.65 -11.70
CA SER A 345 10.84 10.57 -12.56
C SER A 345 10.54 11.07 -13.98
N VAL A 346 10.71 10.19 -14.97
CA VAL A 346 10.35 10.47 -16.37
C VAL A 346 8.91 10.04 -16.61
N CYS A 347 8.04 10.99 -16.94
CA CYS A 347 6.61 10.79 -17.18
C CYS A 347 6.32 10.09 -18.53
N THR A 348 6.77 8.84 -18.67
CA THR A 348 6.80 8.06 -19.93
C THR A 348 5.46 8.02 -20.66
N TYR A 349 4.35 7.88 -19.93
CA TYR A 349 2.99 7.77 -20.50
C TYR A 349 2.32 9.15 -20.73
N HIS A 350 2.88 10.22 -20.16
CA HIS A 350 2.35 11.60 -20.28
C HIS A 350 3.47 12.59 -20.67
N PRO A 351 4.01 12.53 -21.90
CA PRO A 351 4.95 13.52 -22.40
C PRO A 351 4.50 14.98 -22.15
N GLY A 352 5.40 15.79 -21.57
CA GLY A 352 5.10 17.18 -21.19
C GLY A 352 4.49 17.36 -19.79
N ALA A 353 4.07 16.28 -19.13
CA ALA A 353 3.82 16.32 -17.69
C ALA A 353 5.14 16.43 -16.90
N VAL A 354 5.08 17.01 -15.70
CA VAL A 354 6.16 16.98 -14.71
C VAL A 354 5.77 16.22 -13.44
N HIS A 355 4.48 16.18 -13.11
CA HIS A 355 3.96 15.47 -11.94
C HIS A 355 2.55 14.97 -12.23
N CYS A 356 2.24 13.73 -11.85
CA CYS A 356 0.90 13.18 -11.84
C CYS A 356 0.49 12.79 -10.42
N VAL A 357 -0.81 12.78 -10.15
CA VAL A 357 -1.39 12.19 -8.93
C VAL A 357 -2.44 11.15 -9.30
N ARG A 358 -2.63 10.14 -8.45
CA ARG A 358 -3.65 9.10 -8.59
C ARG A 358 -4.65 9.16 -7.43
N SER A 359 -5.89 8.75 -7.66
CA SER A 359 -6.90 8.61 -6.60
C SER A 359 -6.42 7.65 -5.50
N VAL A 360 -6.57 8.01 -4.24
CA VAL A 360 -6.21 7.14 -3.09
C VAL A 360 -7.10 5.90 -3.04
N GLN A 361 -8.40 6.09 -3.22
CA GLN A 361 -9.37 5.01 -3.23
C GLN A 361 -9.70 4.59 -4.67
N ALA A 362 -9.94 3.30 -4.84
CA ALA A 362 -10.53 2.73 -6.05
C ALA A 362 -12.06 2.91 -6.06
N SER A 363 -12.65 2.92 -7.26
CA SER A 363 -14.09 3.02 -7.45
C SER A 363 -14.81 1.83 -6.78
N PRO A 364 -15.89 2.04 -6.01
CA PRO A 364 -16.50 0.96 -5.22
C PRO A 364 -16.99 -0.22 -6.06
N ARG A 365 -17.65 0.03 -7.20
CA ARG A 365 -18.26 -1.02 -8.03
C ARG A 365 -17.30 -1.58 -9.06
N TYR A 366 -16.50 -0.73 -9.70
CA TYR A 366 -15.69 -1.13 -10.85
C TYR A 366 -14.21 -1.40 -10.51
N GLY A 367 -13.72 -0.97 -9.35
CA GLY A 367 -12.33 -1.16 -8.94
C GLY A 367 -11.35 -0.23 -9.65
N SER A 368 -11.87 0.88 -10.19
CA SER A 368 -11.19 1.77 -11.14
C SER A 368 -10.50 2.95 -10.46
N GLY A 369 -9.53 3.57 -11.13
CA GLY A 369 -8.75 4.70 -10.62
C GLY A 369 -8.86 5.96 -11.47
N GLN A 370 -8.35 7.07 -10.95
CA GLN A 370 -8.17 8.32 -11.70
C GLN A 370 -6.72 8.77 -11.58
N GLN A 371 -6.05 8.99 -12.72
CA GLN A 371 -4.76 9.66 -12.79
C GLN A 371 -4.96 11.10 -13.33
N CYS A 372 -4.31 12.07 -12.72
CA CYS A 372 -4.37 13.49 -13.08
C CYS A 372 -2.94 14.02 -13.27
N CYS A 373 -2.60 14.46 -14.47
CA CYS A 373 -1.25 14.82 -14.87
C CYS A 373 -1.13 16.30 -15.22
N TYR A 374 -0.06 16.94 -14.77
CA TYR A 374 0.13 18.39 -14.87
C TYR A 374 1.46 18.77 -15.52
N THR A 375 1.42 19.84 -16.28
CA THR A 375 2.57 20.50 -16.91
C THR A 375 3.42 21.29 -15.91
N ALA A 376 4.56 21.81 -16.37
CA ALA A 376 5.43 22.67 -15.59
C ALA A 376 4.80 24.02 -15.16
N ASP A 377 3.86 24.56 -15.95
CA ASP A 377 3.05 25.73 -15.59
C ASP A 377 1.88 25.38 -14.64
N GLY A 378 1.69 24.09 -14.33
CA GLY A 378 0.74 23.60 -13.35
C GLY A 378 -0.68 23.43 -13.88
N THR A 379 -0.89 23.49 -15.20
CA THR A 379 -2.17 23.19 -15.86
C THR A 379 -2.34 21.69 -16.06
N GLN A 380 -3.59 21.22 -16.03
CA GLN A 380 -3.91 19.81 -16.25
C GLN A 380 -3.80 19.48 -17.76
N LEU A 381 -3.14 18.37 -18.09
CA LEU A 381 -3.16 17.82 -19.44
C LEU A 381 -4.51 17.11 -19.69
N LEU A 382 -5.17 17.43 -20.81
CA LEU A 382 -6.46 16.86 -21.20
C LEU A 382 -6.33 15.98 -22.44
N THR A 383 -7.03 14.82 -22.46
CA THR A 383 -7.02 13.89 -23.59
C THR A 383 -7.66 14.45 -24.87
N ALA A 384 -8.49 15.50 -24.75
CA ALA A 384 -9.07 16.22 -25.88
C ALA A 384 -8.04 17.08 -26.63
N ASP A 385 -7.01 17.57 -25.92
CA ASP A 385 -5.99 18.47 -26.47
C ASP A 385 -4.67 17.76 -26.79
N SER A 386 -4.40 16.62 -26.16
CA SER A 386 -3.11 15.91 -26.27
C SER A 386 -3.22 14.40 -26.01
N SER A 387 -2.42 13.61 -26.74
CA SER A 387 -2.16 12.19 -26.45
C SER A 387 -1.31 11.95 -25.19
N SER A 388 -1.12 12.98 -24.37
CA SER A 388 -0.46 12.93 -23.06
C SER A 388 -1.40 13.35 -21.92
N GLY A 389 -2.71 13.37 -22.20
CA GLY A 389 -3.75 13.77 -21.26
C GLY A 389 -3.80 12.94 -19.97
N SER A 390 -4.49 13.47 -18.97
CA SER A 390 -4.83 12.81 -17.70
C SER A 390 -5.81 11.67 -17.97
N THR A 391 -5.49 10.45 -17.58
CA THR A 391 -6.30 9.27 -17.91
C THR A 391 -6.98 8.67 -16.68
N PRO A 392 -8.26 8.27 -16.76
CA PRO A 392 -8.82 7.32 -15.80
C PRO A 392 -8.20 5.93 -16.02
N ASP A 393 -8.24 5.05 -15.02
CA ASP A 393 -7.72 3.68 -15.08
C ASP A 393 -8.87 2.70 -14.85
N ARG A 394 -9.06 1.68 -15.70
CA ARG A 394 -10.09 0.64 -15.46
C ARG A 394 -9.73 -0.21 -14.25
N GLY A 395 -8.45 -0.56 -14.09
CA GLY A 395 -7.93 -1.19 -12.87
C GLY A 395 -7.14 -0.18 -12.05
N HIS A 396 -7.50 0.02 -10.78
CA HIS A 396 -6.71 0.85 -9.87
C HIS A 396 -5.33 0.21 -9.62
N ASP A 397 -4.26 1.01 -9.67
CA ASP A 397 -2.86 0.54 -9.49
C ASP A 397 -2.66 -0.23 -8.18
N TRP A 398 -3.33 0.18 -7.08
CA TRP A 398 -3.25 -0.51 -5.79
C TRP A 398 -4.33 -1.59 -5.61
N GLY A 399 -5.07 -1.91 -6.68
CA GLY A 399 -6.20 -2.82 -6.64
C GLY A 399 -7.37 -2.27 -5.82
N ALA A 400 -8.30 -3.14 -5.44
CA ALA A 400 -9.44 -2.77 -4.60
C ALA A 400 -9.97 -3.96 -3.79
N PRO A 401 -10.35 -3.78 -2.51
CA PRO A 401 -11.17 -4.76 -1.81
C PRO A 401 -12.53 -4.98 -2.52
N PRO A 402 -13.10 -6.20 -2.52
CA PRO A 402 -12.40 -7.46 -2.28
C PRO A 402 -11.39 -7.73 -3.40
N PHE A 403 -10.12 -7.90 -3.01
CA PHE A 403 -9.02 -8.16 -3.93
C PHE A 403 -9.17 -9.52 -4.65
N ARG A 404 -8.16 -9.92 -5.43
CA ARG A 404 -8.09 -11.18 -6.20
C ARG A 404 -9.05 -11.29 -7.39
N THR A 405 -10.17 -10.57 -7.39
CA THR A 405 -11.11 -10.50 -8.52
C THR A 405 -10.70 -9.38 -9.48
N PRO A 406 -10.49 -9.64 -10.77
CA PRO A 406 -10.41 -8.63 -11.81
C PRO A 406 -11.51 -7.54 -11.77
N PRO A 407 -11.21 -6.27 -12.10
CA PRO A 407 -9.91 -5.69 -12.41
C PRO A 407 -9.24 -5.13 -11.13
N ARG A 408 -9.38 -5.81 -9.99
CA ARG A 408 -8.97 -5.32 -8.65
C ARG A 408 -7.66 -5.92 -8.15
N VAL A 409 -6.87 -6.59 -8.98
CA VAL A 409 -5.58 -7.16 -8.57
C VAL A 409 -4.52 -6.04 -8.59
N PRO A 410 -3.87 -5.74 -7.45
CA PRO A 410 -2.87 -4.67 -7.38
C PRO A 410 -1.74 -4.88 -8.39
N GLY A 411 -1.36 -3.82 -9.08
CA GLY A 411 -0.42 -3.79 -10.21
C GLY A 411 -0.99 -4.43 -11.47
N MET A 412 -1.29 -5.73 -11.43
CA MET A 412 -1.49 -6.52 -12.64
C MET A 412 -2.76 -6.18 -13.43
N SER A 413 -3.88 -5.87 -12.78
CA SER A 413 -5.10 -5.47 -13.50
C SER A 413 -4.94 -4.11 -14.19
N HIS A 414 -4.25 -3.16 -13.54
CA HIS A 414 -3.88 -1.87 -14.14
C HIS A 414 -2.96 -2.07 -15.35
N TRP A 415 -1.94 -2.92 -15.22
CA TRP A 415 -1.06 -3.28 -16.33
C TRP A 415 -1.81 -3.87 -17.53
N LEU A 416 -2.80 -4.74 -17.30
CA LEU A 416 -3.51 -5.42 -18.37
C LEU A 416 -4.48 -4.50 -19.14
N TYR A 417 -5.26 -3.66 -18.44
CA TYR A 417 -6.33 -2.87 -19.06
C TYR A 417 -5.93 -1.45 -19.47
N ASP A 418 -4.89 -0.88 -18.86
CA ASP A 418 -4.57 0.54 -19.01
C ASP A 418 -3.13 0.79 -19.48
N VAL A 419 -2.12 0.04 -18.97
CA VAL A 419 -0.72 0.23 -19.40
C VAL A 419 -0.43 -0.51 -20.72
N LEU A 420 -0.79 -1.79 -20.83
CA LEU A 420 -0.54 -2.59 -22.04
C LEU A 420 -1.35 -2.10 -23.24
N SER A 421 -2.58 -1.64 -23.01
CA SER A 421 -3.41 -1.00 -24.03
C SER A 421 -2.81 0.34 -24.49
N PHE A 422 -2.19 1.11 -23.60
CA PHE A 422 -1.39 2.28 -23.99
C PHE A 422 -0.15 1.86 -24.81
N TYR A 423 0.52 0.76 -24.46
CA TYR A 423 1.59 0.21 -25.29
C TYR A 423 1.12 -0.09 -26.72
N TYR A 424 0.01 -0.81 -26.86
CA TYR A 424 -0.57 -1.14 -28.17
C TYR A 424 -0.99 0.09 -28.97
N CYS A 425 -1.68 1.04 -28.35
CA CYS A 425 -2.27 2.17 -29.06
C CYS A 425 -1.33 3.36 -29.25
N CYS A 426 -0.36 3.58 -28.35
CA CYS A 426 0.45 4.81 -28.31
C CYS A 426 1.96 4.62 -28.45
N LEU A 427 2.54 3.52 -27.93
CA LEU A 427 4.00 3.37 -27.86
C LEU A 427 4.55 2.48 -28.98
N TRP A 428 3.81 1.44 -29.38
CA TRP A 428 4.17 0.55 -30.49
C TRP A 428 3.39 0.87 -31.78
N ALA A 429 2.30 1.63 -31.71
CA ALA A 429 1.58 2.15 -32.87
C ALA A 429 1.19 3.64 -32.68
N PRO A 430 0.99 4.40 -33.77
CA PRO A 430 0.56 5.80 -33.73
C PRO A 430 -0.98 5.95 -33.69
N ASP A 431 -1.68 5.10 -32.93
CA ASP A 431 -3.15 5.00 -32.88
C ASP A 431 -3.76 5.59 -31.59
N CYS A 432 -2.99 6.44 -30.88
CA CYS A 432 -3.35 7.06 -29.59
C CYS A 432 -4.78 7.60 -29.46
N PRO A 433 -5.38 8.25 -30.49
CA PRO A 433 -6.72 8.79 -30.36
C PRO A 433 -7.79 7.77 -29.96
N ARG A 434 -7.60 6.48 -30.27
CA ARG A 434 -8.50 5.39 -29.81
C ARG A 434 -8.46 5.25 -28.30
N TYR A 435 -7.26 5.17 -27.74
CA TYR A 435 -7.06 5.09 -26.28
C TYR A 435 -7.65 6.31 -25.57
N MET A 436 -7.33 7.51 -26.07
CA MET A 436 -7.75 8.79 -25.48
C MET A 436 -9.28 8.99 -25.48
N GLN A 437 -10.00 8.36 -26.42
CA GLN A 437 -11.48 8.33 -26.46
C GLN A 437 -12.07 7.38 -25.40
N ARG A 438 -11.42 6.24 -25.12
CA ARG A 438 -11.84 5.26 -24.09
C ARG A 438 -11.37 5.62 -22.68
N ARG A 439 -10.42 6.54 -22.55
CA ARG A 439 -9.86 7.05 -21.29
C ARG A 439 -9.92 8.58 -21.24
N PRO A 440 -11.12 9.20 -21.33
CA PRO A 440 -11.26 10.65 -21.38
C PRO A 440 -10.87 11.30 -20.04
N SER A 441 -10.15 12.42 -20.08
CA SER A 441 -9.85 13.21 -18.88
C SER A 441 -11.12 13.75 -18.21
N ASN A 442 -11.16 13.68 -16.88
CA ASN A 442 -12.04 14.54 -16.10
C ASN A 442 -11.51 15.99 -16.16
N ASP A 443 -12.26 16.92 -16.75
CA ASP A 443 -11.80 18.28 -17.09
C ASP A 443 -11.99 19.33 -15.97
N CYS A 444 -11.90 18.88 -14.72
CA CYS A 444 -11.91 19.65 -13.48
C CYS A 444 -13.14 20.54 -13.21
N ARG A 445 -14.11 20.67 -14.14
CA ARG A 445 -15.26 21.59 -13.99
C ARG A 445 -16.10 21.34 -12.74
N ASN A 446 -16.16 20.10 -12.28
CA ASN A 446 -16.88 19.71 -11.07
C ASN A 446 -15.98 19.64 -9.82
N TYR A 447 -14.66 19.78 -9.97
CA TYR A 447 -13.71 19.72 -8.87
C TYR A 447 -13.99 20.79 -7.82
N ARG A 448 -14.28 20.33 -6.61
CA ARG A 448 -14.43 21.17 -5.42
C ARG A 448 -13.18 20.98 -4.55
N PRO A 449 -12.37 22.03 -4.31
CA PRO A 449 -11.29 21.97 -3.34
C PRO A 449 -11.82 21.59 -1.95
N PRO A 450 -11.10 20.77 -1.18
CA PRO A 450 -11.51 20.43 0.18
C PRO A 450 -11.46 21.68 1.07
N ARG A 451 -12.43 21.81 1.98
CA ARG A 451 -12.34 22.81 3.06
C ARG A 451 -11.40 22.26 4.12
N LEU A 452 -10.44 23.08 4.54
CA LEU A 452 -9.46 22.69 5.55
C LEU A 452 -9.90 23.19 6.93
N ALA A 453 -9.83 22.30 7.92
CA ALA A 453 -9.73 22.65 9.32
C ALA A 453 -8.32 22.32 9.82
N SER A 454 -7.85 23.02 10.86
CA SER A 454 -6.49 22.83 11.37
C SER A 454 -6.41 23.06 12.88
N ALA A 455 -5.60 22.28 13.56
CA ALA A 455 -5.16 22.53 14.93
C ALA A 455 -3.63 22.77 14.95
N PHE A 456 -3.16 23.77 15.70
CA PHE A 456 -1.75 24.13 15.77
C PHE A 456 -1.40 24.88 17.07
N GLY A 457 -0.15 24.79 17.54
CA GLY A 457 0.28 25.49 18.75
C GLY A 457 -0.39 24.97 20.02
N ASP A 458 -0.81 25.87 20.91
CA ASP A 458 -1.24 25.58 22.28
C ASP A 458 -2.75 25.74 22.56
N PRO A 459 -3.55 24.75 22.14
CA PRO A 459 -3.92 24.55 20.75
C PRO A 459 -4.87 25.65 20.26
N HIS A 460 -4.49 26.28 19.15
CA HIS A 460 -5.36 27.08 18.30
C HIS A 460 -6.06 26.18 17.28
N PHE A 461 -7.32 26.50 16.98
CA PHE A 461 -8.15 25.79 16.03
C PHE A 461 -8.70 26.75 14.98
N VAL A 462 -8.70 26.32 13.73
CA VAL A 462 -9.48 26.92 12.64
C VAL A 462 -10.40 25.84 12.09
N THR A 463 -11.69 26.12 12.07
CA THR A 463 -12.75 25.19 11.64
C THR A 463 -13.03 25.30 10.13
N PHE A 464 -13.83 24.37 9.59
CA PHE A 464 -14.16 24.30 8.16
C PHE A 464 -14.93 25.52 7.60
N ASP A 465 -15.46 26.40 8.46
CA ASP A 465 -16.08 27.68 8.07
C ASP A 465 -15.16 28.90 8.29
N GLY A 466 -13.93 28.67 8.77
CA GLY A 466 -12.93 29.71 9.04
C GLY A 466 -12.97 30.28 10.46
N THR A 467 -13.87 29.83 11.34
CA THR A 467 -13.90 30.30 12.74
C THR A 467 -12.63 29.88 13.48
N ASN A 468 -11.95 30.87 14.08
CA ASN A 468 -10.68 30.71 14.80
C ASN A 468 -10.89 30.86 16.32
N PHE A 469 -10.40 29.91 17.11
CA PHE A 469 -10.44 29.97 18.57
C PHE A 469 -9.24 29.25 19.22
N THR A 470 -9.02 29.50 20.51
CA THR A 470 -8.03 28.78 21.32
C THR A 470 -8.76 27.98 22.40
N PHE A 471 -8.35 26.72 22.62
CA PHE A 471 -8.97 25.88 23.66
C PHE A 471 -7.91 25.06 24.41
N ASN A 472 -7.45 25.58 25.55
CA ASN A 472 -6.43 24.96 26.41
C ASN A 472 -7.02 23.88 27.33
N GLY A 473 -7.87 23.00 26.79
CA GLY A 473 -8.42 21.86 27.51
C GLY A 473 -7.38 20.76 27.73
N ARG A 474 -7.46 20.05 28.87
CA ARG A 474 -6.73 18.80 29.12
C ARG A 474 -7.75 17.66 29.16
N GLY A 475 -7.60 16.70 28.26
CA GLY A 475 -8.52 15.56 28.13
C GLY A 475 -8.45 14.89 26.77
N GLU A 476 -9.39 13.98 26.54
CA GLU A 476 -9.69 13.41 25.22
C GLU A 476 -10.87 14.18 24.63
N TYR A 477 -10.78 14.57 23.36
CA TYR A 477 -11.80 15.37 22.67
C TYR A 477 -12.12 14.76 21.30
N VAL A 478 -13.37 14.90 20.84
CA VAL A 478 -13.74 14.64 19.45
C VAL A 478 -13.45 15.90 18.65
N LEU A 479 -12.59 15.82 17.63
CA LEU A 479 -12.25 16.93 16.73
C LEU A 479 -13.18 16.99 15.52
N LEU A 480 -13.60 15.83 15.02
CA LEU A 480 -14.50 15.67 13.89
C LEU A 480 -15.37 14.44 14.11
N GLU A 481 -16.65 14.56 13.76
CA GLU A 481 -17.62 13.47 13.71
C GLU A 481 -18.48 13.68 12.46
N ALA A 482 -18.67 12.64 11.64
CA ALA A 482 -19.50 12.70 10.45
C ALA A 482 -20.51 11.55 10.45
N VAL A 483 -21.76 11.86 10.81
CA VAL A 483 -22.86 10.90 11.00
C VAL A 483 -23.15 10.02 9.77
N LEU A 484 -22.86 10.52 8.55
CA LEU A 484 -23.16 9.80 7.31
C LEU A 484 -22.24 8.61 7.05
N THR A 485 -20.97 8.68 7.45
CA THR A 485 -19.99 7.60 7.28
C THR A 485 -19.57 6.95 8.61
N ASP A 486 -20.11 7.47 9.73
CA ASP A 486 -19.67 7.11 11.08
C ASP A 486 -18.16 7.35 11.29
N LEU A 487 -17.63 8.40 10.64
CA LEU A 487 -16.25 8.87 10.82
C LEU A 487 -16.13 9.59 12.15
N ARG A 488 -15.11 9.20 12.93
CA ARG A 488 -14.74 9.85 14.19
C ARG A 488 -13.25 10.11 14.24
N VAL A 489 -12.88 11.36 14.50
CA VAL A 489 -11.50 11.78 14.81
C VAL A 489 -11.45 12.24 16.26
N GLN A 490 -10.68 11.53 17.09
CA GLN A 490 -10.43 11.88 18.47
C GLN A 490 -9.01 12.44 18.64
N ALA A 491 -8.79 13.30 19.63
CA ALA A 491 -7.47 13.78 19.97
C ALA A 491 -7.28 13.99 21.48
N ARG A 492 -6.08 13.63 21.94
CA ARG A 492 -5.60 13.82 23.30
C ARG A 492 -4.92 15.17 23.42
N ALA A 493 -5.36 16.01 24.34
CA ALA A 493 -4.72 17.27 24.68
C ALA A 493 -4.10 17.22 26.10
N GLN A 494 -2.81 17.50 26.22
CA GLN A 494 -2.06 17.41 27.47
C GLN A 494 -1.08 18.59 27.63
N PRO A 495 -0.73 18.98 28.88
CA PRO A 495 0.33 19.95 29.12
C PRO A 495 1.68 19.45 28.58
N GLY A 496 2.39 20.31 27.87
CA GLY A 496 3.77 20.06 27.47
C GLY A 496 4.72 20.03 28.68
N ARG A 497 5.92 19.48 28.47
CA ARG A 497 7.03 19.55 29.44
C ARG A 497 8.07 20.57 28.97
N MET A 498 8.41 21.50 29.86
CA MET A 498 9.55 22.39 29.70
C MET A 498 10.87 21.64 29.93
N SER A 499 11.99 22.20 29.47
CA SER A 499 13.33 21.61 29.61
C SER A 499 13.78 21.40 31.06
N ASN A 500 13.22 22.16 32.00
CA ASN A 500 13.41 21.99 33.45
C ASN A 500 12.48 20.93 34.09
N GLY A 501 11.75 20.15 33.28
CA GLY A 501 10.80 19.13 33.72
C GLY A 501 9.43 19.63 34.18
N THR A 502 9.23 20.94 34.33
CA THR A 502 7.95 21.52 34.77
C THR A 502 6.90 21.50 33.65
N GLN A 503 5.62 21.39 34.02
CA GLN A 503 4.51 21.40 33.04
C GLN A 503 4.22 22.83 32.54
N THR A 504 3.87 22.94 31.27
CA THR A 504 3.40 24.19 30.66
C THR A 504 1.99 24.53 31.13
N ARG A 505 1.63 25.82 31.11
CA ARG A 505 0.27 26.26 31.45
C ARG A 505 -0.75 25.97 30.34
N GLY A 506 -0.30 25.98 29.09
CA GLY A 506 -1.10 25.55 27.95
C GLY A 506 -0.95 24.05 27.66
N THR A 507 -1.91 23.51 26.91
CA THR A 507 -1.91 22.13 26.41
C THR A 507 -1.52 22.10 24.93
N GLY A 508 -1.06 20.95 24.47
CA GLY A 508 -0.89 20.65 23.04
C GLY A 508 -1.52 19.31 22.73
N LEU A 509 -1.82 19.04 21.46
CA LEU A 509 -2.24 17.70 21.04
C LEU A 509 -1.05 16.72 21.19
N THR A 510 -1.29 15.53 21.73
CA THR A 510 -0.26 14.50 21.96
C THR A 510 -0.62 13.14 21.38
N ALA A 511 -1.88 12.91 21.01
CA ALA A 511 -2.33 11.79 20.20
C ALA A 511 -3.54 12.18 19.36
N MET A 512 -3.75 11.52 18.23
CA MET A 512 -4.97 11.55 17.42
C MET A 512 -5.33 10.12 17.03
N ALA A 513 -6.62 9.78 17.03
CA ALA A 513 -7.13 8.50 16.56
C ALA A 513 -8.26 8.71 15.55
N VAL A 514 -8.30 7.87 14.52
CA VAL A 514 -9.28 7.92 13.42
C VAL A 514 -9.91 6.54 13.25
N GLN A 515 -11.24 6.52 13.08
CA GLN A 515 -12.03 5.35 12.69
C GLN A 515 -13.20 5.80 11.82
N GLU A 516 -13.59 5.00 10.82
CA GLU A 516 -14.80 5.22 10.01
C GLU A 516 -15.67 3.95 10.04
N GLY A 517 -16.82 4.04 10.71
CA GLY A 517 -17.71 2.90 10.97
C GLY A 517 -16.96 1.75 11.63
N ASN A 518 -16.97 0.59 10.98
CA ASN A 518 -16.30 -0.63 11.46
C ASN A 518 -14.88 -0.81 10.89
N SER A 519 -14.20 0.26 10.45
CA SER A 519 -12.80 0.20 10.04
C SER A 519 -11.87 -0.16 11.21
N ASP A 520 -10.65 -0.57 10.87
CA ASP A 520 -9.53 -0.52 11.80
C ASP A 520 -9.34 0.89 12.37
N VAL A 521 -8.79 0.97 13.59
CA VAL A 521 -8.46 2.24 14.27
C VAL A 521 -7.01 2.59 14.02
N VAL A 522 -6.76 3.76 13.43
CA VAL A 522 -5.42 4.32 13.26
C VAL A 522 -5.17 5.37 14.33
N GLU A 523 -4.19 5.16 15.21
CA GLU A 523 -3.71 6.15 16.21
C GLU A 523 -2.33 6.68 15.79
N VAL A 524 -2.12 7.99 15.89
CA VAL A 524 -0.80 8.63 15.80
C VAL A 524 -0.55 9.40 17.09
N ARG A 525 0.54 9.10 17.80
CA ARG A 525 0.84 9.67 19.13
C ARG A 525 2.30 10.04 19.31
N LEU A 526 2.59 10.89 20.28
CA LEU A 526 3.96 11.15 20.74
C LEU A 526 4.50 9.91 21.47
N ALA A 527 5.67 9.45 21.05
CA ALA A 527 6.39 8.34 21.66
C ALA A 527 6.87 8.69 23.07
N ASN A 528 6.81 7.73 24.01
CA ASN A 528 7.18 7.98 25.40
C ASN A 528 8.66 8.36 25.54
N GLY A 529 8.95 9.48 26.18
CA GLY A 529 10.31 9.93 26.49
C GLY A 529 11.08 10.56 25.33
N THR A 530 10.54 10.59 24.10
CA THR A 530 11.16 11.26 22.95
C THR A 530 10.22 12.33 22.36
N ARG A 531 10.66 13.02 21.30
CA ARG A 531 9.78 13.86 20.45
C ARG A 531 9.33 13.14 19.18
N GLY A 532 9.53 11.82 19.10
CA GLY A 532 9.13 10.99 17.96
C GLY A 532 7.61 10.78 17.91
N LEU A 533 7.13 10.34 16.74
CA LEU A 533 5.76 9.88 16.55
C LEU A 533 5.75 8.36 16.46
N GLU A 534 4.83 7.74 17.19
CA GLU A 534 4.39 6.36 17.01
C GLU A 534 3.10 6.36 16.18
N VAL A 535 2.96 5.35 15.33
CA VAL A 535 1.71 5.03 14.65
C VAL A 535 1.26 3.67 15.14
N LEU A 536 -0.04 3.52 15.37
CA LEU A 536 -0.66 2.27 15.77
C LEU A 536 -1.84 1.95 14.86
N LEU A 537 -2.01 0.66 14.58
CA LEU A 537 -3.18 0.09 13.95
C LEU A 537 -3.81 -0.88 14.95
N ASN A 538 -5.07 -0.68 15.31
CA ASN A 538 -5.76 -1.48 16.33
C ASN A 538 -4.94 -1.64 17.63
N GLN A 539 -4.30 -0.54 18.07
CA GLN A 539 -3.45 -0.46 19.27
C GLN A 539 -2.12 -1.27 19.19
N GLU A 540 -1.80 -1.89 18.06
CA GLU A 540 -0.49 -2.47 17.76
C GLU A 540 0.44 -1.40 17.16
N VAL A 541 1.64 -1.21 17.70
CA VAL A 541 2.61 -0.22 17.17
C VAL A 541 3.18 -0.70 15.84
N LEU A 542 3.02 0.10 14.79
CA LEU A 542 3.55 -0.21 13.46
C LEU A 542 5.03 0.16 13.34
N SER A 543 5.81 -0.76 12.78
CA SER A 543 7.16 -0.49 12.29
C SER A 543 7.12 0.07 10.87
N PHE A 544 8.01 1.02 10.58
CA PHE A 544 8.31 1.50 9.23
C PHE A 544 9.76 1.19 8.83
N ALA A 545 10.47 0.34 9.57
CA ALA A 545 11.89 0.07 9.36
C ALA A 545 12.20 -0.59 8.00
N GLU A 546 11.26 -1.39 7.48
CA GLU A 546 11.38 -2.03 6.16
C GLU A 546 10.77 -1.18 5.04
N GLN A 547 9.92 -0.20 5.38
CA GLN A 547 9.23 0.62 4.40
C GLN A 547 10.13 1.74 3.90
N THR A 548 10.56 1.61 2.64
CA THR A 548 11.32 2.68 1.98
C THR A 548 10.41 3.86 1.66
N THR A 549 10.28 4.80 2.59
CA THR A 549 9.85 6.17 2.24
C THR A 549 10.94 6.80 1.37
N ARG A 550 10.88 6.57 0.05
CA ARG A 550 11.74 7.25 -0.92
C ARG A 550 11.41 8.74 -0.96
N GLY A 551 12.08 9.47 -0.08
CA GLY A 551 12.34 10.90 -0.19
C GLY A 551 13.84 11.13 -0.35
N CYS A 552 14.50 10.44 -1.31
CA CYS A 552 15.92 10.60 -1.59
C CYS A 552 16.29 10.17 -3.03
N GLY A 553 16.91 11.10 -3.77
CA GLY A 553 18.07 10.91 -4.65
C GLY A 553 18.11 9.78 -5.70
N LEU A 554 18.27 10.20 -6.97
CA LEU A 554 18.75 9.38 -8.10
C LEU A 554 20.14 8.73 -7.84
N PRO A 555 20.47 7.62 -8.53
CA PRO A 555 21.83 7.09 -8.56
C PRO A 555 22.71 7.81 -9.59
N SER A 556 23.85 8.36 -9.17
CA SER A 556 25.03 8.54 -10.03
C SER A 556 26.32 8.65 -9.19
N PRO A 557 27.50 8.21 -9.70
CA PRO A 557 28.72 8.03 -8.90
C PRO A 557 29.78 9.13 -9.12
N PRO A 558 30.88 9.17 -8.33
CA PRO A 558 31.04 8.83 -6.90
C PRO A 558 31.73 10.00 -6.13
N PRO A 559 32.40 9.73 -4.99
CA PRO A 559 31.99 10.15 -3.66
C PRO A 559 32.39 11.59 -3.27
N HIS A 560 31.64 12.21 -2.36
CA HIS A 560 32.14 12.80 -1.09
C HIS A 560 30.98 13.46 -0.30
N SER A 561 30.99 13.31 1.03
CA SER A 561 30.04 13.86 2.01
C SER A 561 28.55 13.50 1.83
N CYS A 562 28.15 12.35 2.40
CA CYS A 562 26.79 12.23 2.94
C CYS A 562 26.73 13.00 4.27
N GLY A 563 25.74 13.87 4.42
CA GLY A 563 25.41 14.53 5.68
C GLY A 563 23.93 14.37 5.98
N GLU A 564 23.58 14.12 7.24
CA GLU A 564 22.19 13.99 7.68
C GLU A 564 21.44 15.29 7.38
N THR A 565 20.45 15.24 6.49
CA THR A 565 19.51 16.35 6.31
C THR A 565 18.30 16.13 7.21
N GLU A 566 18.33 16.77 8.38
CA GLU A 566 17.11 17.03 9.16
C GLU A 566 16.05 17.64 8.24
N GLY A 567 14.83 17.11 8.30
CA GLY A 567 13.74 17.52 7.43
C GLY A 567 13.42 19.01 7.58
N LYS A 568 13.83 19.82 6.60
CA LYS A 568 13.47 21.24 6.54
C LYS A 568 11.94 21.35 6.38
N PRO A 569 11.26 22.15 7.21
CA PRO A 569 9.80 22.17 7.25
C PRO A 569 9.22 22.81 5.98
N TRP A 570 8.07 22.28 5.54
CA TRP A 570 7.22 22.92 4.55
C TRP A 570 6.78 24.30 5.05
N ALA A 571 7.32 25.35 4.44
CA ALA A 571 6.89 26.71 4.72
C ALA A 571 5.62 27.02 3.92
N PHE A 572 4.47 27.05 4.59
CA PHE A 572 3.26 27.67 4.03
C PHE A 572 3.57 29.13 3.70
N THR A 573 3.71 29.44 2.42
CA THR A 573 3.65 30.81 1.92
C THR A 573 2.18 31.19 1.83
N PRO A 574 1.70 32.22 2.57
CA PRO A 574 0.30 32.64 2.46
C PRO A 574 0.04 33.18 1.05
N LEU A 575 -0.99 32.65 0.40
CA LEU A 575 -1.47 33.17 -0.89
C LEU A 575 -1.82 34.66 -0.74
N PRO A 576 -1.29 35.55 -1.60
CA PRO A 576 -1.73 36.94 -1.61
C PRO A 576 -3.17 37.01 -2.14
N ALA A 577 -4.06 37.62 -1.35
CA ALA A 577 -5.42 37.89 -1.79
C ALA A 577 -5.41 38.87 -2.97
N LEU A 578 -5.74 38.38 -4.16
CA LEU A 578 -5.84 39.16 -5.40
C LEU A 578 -7.09 40.05 -5.37
N ALA A 579 -6.99 41.17 -4.67
CA ALA A 579 -7.93 42.28 -4.81
C ALA A 579 -7.77 42.92 -6.20
N ARG A 580 -8.68 42.60 -7.13
CA ARG A 580 -8.74 43.24 -8.46
C ARG A 580 -9.16 44.71 -8.33
N GLY A 581 -8.18 45.61 -8.25
CA GLY A 581 -8.39 47.04 -8.44
C GLY A 581 -8.25 47.43 -9.92
N LEU A 582 -9.37 47.69 -10.60
CA LEU A 582 -9.36 48.37 -11.90
C LEU A 582 -9.20 49.87 -11.66
N GLY A 583 -8.10 50.46 -12.12
CA GLY A 583 -7.84 51.89 -12.03
C GLY A 583 -8.30 52.67 -13.26
N GLY A 584 -9.16 53.66 -13.06
CA GLY A 584 -9.58 54.65 -14.06
C GLY A 584 -10.16 55.88 -13.33
N PRO A 585 -9.71 57.13 -13.61
CA PRO A 585 -9.97 58.26 -12.73
C PRO A 585 -11.21 59.08 -13.13
N THR A 586 -11.91 59.67 -12.14
CA THR A 586 -12.30 61.11 -12.11
C THR A 586 -13.01 61.53 -10.82
N SER A 587 -12.61 62.69 -10.27
CA SER A 587 -13.36 63.70 -9.50
C SER A 587 -14.55 63.35 -8.59
N GLY A 588 -14.53 63.85 -7.35
CA GLY A 588 -15.76 64.18 -6.59
C GLY A 588 -15.59 64.21 -5.06
N LEU A 589 -15.92 65.33 -4.42
CA LEU A 589 -16.01 65.44 -2.95
C LEU A 589 -17.21 64.62 -2.43
N HIS A 590 -17.05 63.87 -1.32
CA HIS A 590 -17.64 64.26 -0.03
C HIS A 590 -17.24 63.31 1.11
N THR A 591 -17.23 63.86 2.33
CA THR A 591 -16.89 63.21 3.61
C THR A 591 -18.07 62.44 4.22
N HIS A 592 -17.85 61.25 4.80
CA HIS A 592 -18.06 60.99 6.24
C HIS A 592 -17.62 59.58 6.70
N GLN A 593 -16.73 59.59 7.71
CA GLN A 593 -16.51 58.64 8.82
C GLN A 593 -16.97 57.16 8.75
N GLY A 594 -16.02 56.25 9.04
CA GLY A 594 -16.28 54.83 9.33
C GLY A 594 -15.01 54.01 9.61
N ALA A 595 -14.10 54.51 10.45
CA ALA A 595 -12.78 53.88 10.64
C ALA A 595 -12.81 52.69 11.61
N HIS A 596 -12.72 51.46 11.10
CA HIS A 596 -12.29 50.30 11.88
C HIS A 596 -10.77 50.10 11.75
N ILE A 597 -10.06 50.39 12.84
CA ILE A 597 -8.61 50.20 12.95
C ILE A 597 -8.33 48.71 13.17
N ILE A 598 -7.75 48.04 12.18
CA ILE A 598 -7.14 46.71 12.37
C ILE A 598 -5.70 46.94 12.85
N PRO A 599 -5.28 46.41 14.02
CA PRO A 599 -3.94 46.64 14.54
C PRO A 599 -2.88 45.87 13.74
N THR A 600 -2.01 46.60 13.05
CA THR A 600 -0.82 46.05 12.41
C THR A 600 0.22 45.62 13.45
N TRP A 601 0.47 44.32 13.59
CA TRP A 601 1.53 43.83 14.48
C TRP A 601 2.91 43.85 13.81
N SER A 602 3.72 44.85 14.16
CA SER A 602 5.16 44.86 13.88
C SER A 602 5.90 43.78 14.69
N LYS A 603 6.95 43.16 14.12
CA LYS A 603 7.82 42.20 14.82
C LYS A 603 8.49 42.81 16.06
N ALA A 604 7.89 42.62 17.23
CA ALA A 604 8.55 42.85 18.51
C ALA A 604 9.24 41.56 18.97
N LYS A 605 10.57 41.46 18.80
CA LYS A 605 11.37 40.40 19.44
C LYS A 605 11.33 40.60 20.96
N ARG A 606 10.61 39.73 21.68
CA ARG A 606 10.86 39.48 23.11
C ARG A 606 11.71 38.22 23.24
N PRO A 607 12.87 38.24 23.92
CA PRO A 607 13.62 37.02 24.21
C PRO A 607 12.92 36.24 25.33
N GLY A 608 12.86 34.91 25.23
CA GLY A 608 12.51 34.04 26.36
C GLY A 608 11.36 33.04 26.19
N TRP A 609 10.81 32.83 24.99
CA TRP A 609 9.92 31.70 24.71
C TRP A 609 10.56 30.79 23.67
N GLY A 610 10.86 29.55 24.06
CA GLY A 610 11.39 28.52 23.17
C GLY A 610 10.31 27.99 22.22
N ASP A 611 10.72 27.57 21.02
CA ASP A 611 9.84 27.11 19.94
C ASP A 611 9.08 25.83 20.36
N MET A 612 7.85 26.01 20.88
CA MET A 612 6.92 24.93 21.28
C MET A 612 6.06 24.47 20.10
N SER A 613 6.69 24.07 19.00
CA SER A 613 6.01 23.43 17.88
C SER A 613 5.96 21.91 18.07
N SER A 614 5.12 21.42 18.99
CA SER A 614 4.75 20.00 19.06
C SER A 614 3.65 19.72 18.04
N LEU A 615 3.84 18.68 17.21
CA LEU A 615 3.03 18.38 16.01
C LEU A 615 3.07 19.49 14.94
N ARG A 616 4.26 19.73 14.36
CA ARG A 616 4.30 20.14 12.95
C ARG A 616 3.82 18.93 12.14
N SER A 617 2.79 19.13 11.31
CA SER A 617 2.21 18.21 10.31
C SER A 617 2.69 16.75 10.39
N ILE A 618 1.77 15.81 10.71
CA ILE A 618 1.97 14.39 10.39
C ILE A 618 2.47 14.35 8.93
N PRO A 619 3.66 13.81 8.64
CA PRO A 619 4.18 13.78 7.29
C PRO A 619 3.15 13.10 6.39
N GLY A 620 2.76 13.71 5.27
CA GLY A 620 1.77 13.12 4.38
C GLY A 620 2.17 11.74 3.86
N ALA A 621 3.45 11.35 3.98
CA ALA A 621 3.93 9.98 3.76
C ALA A 621 3.36 8.96 4.76
N ILE A 622 3.19 9.31 6.04
CA ILE A 622 2.65 8.42 7.07
C ILE A 622 1.16 8.15 6.81
N TRP A 623 0.36 9.20 6.57
CA TRP A 623 -1.06 9.00 6.27
C TRP A 623 -1.25 8.23 4.94
N ARG A 624 -0.39 8.48 3.93
CA ARG A 624 -0.41 7.74 2.65
C ARG A 624 -0.18 6.24 2.78
N GLU A 625 0.46 5.76 3.85
CA GLU A 625 0.73 4.32 4.06
C GLU A 625 -0.27 3.66 5.04
N LEU A 626 -1.24 4.42 5.55
CA LEU A 626 -2.28 3.94 6.48
C LEU A 626 -3.69 4.03 5.87
N THR A 627 -3.87 4.79 4.79
CA THR A 627 -5.09 4.76 3.94
C THR A 627 -5.03 3.71 2.83
N ARG A 628 -3.98 2.88 2.79
CA ARG A 628 -3.70 1.84 1.79
C ARG A 628 -3.69 0.47 2.44
#